data_AF-A0A2V8MPX1-F1
#
_entry.id   AF-A0A2V8MPX1-F1
#
_cell.length_a   1.000
_cell.length_b   1.000
_cell.length_c   1.000
_cell.angle_alpha   90.00
_cell.angle_beta   90.00
_cell.angle_gamma   90.00
#
_symmetry.space_group_name_H-M   'P 1'
#
loop_
_entity.id
_entity.type
_entity.pdbx_description
1 polymer ?
#
loop_
_entity_poly.entity_id
_entity_poly.type
_entity_poly.pdbx_seq_one_letter_code
_entity_poly.pdbx_strand_id
1 'polypeptide(L)'
;AVAAGGIISLFRSLPTIWHGLKGGLADLRGGQAASANAPRTDQDLSMKVVIGGIIALVALIMLFPQLNLRWNLIGALLIVAFGFLFVTVSSRLTGEIGSSSNPISGMTVATLLLTCLIFLVIGWTGPSYYITALSIGGIVCIASSNGGTTSQDLKTGFLVGSTPKYQQIAILVGAFASALILGPILLVLNDSATVYVPRLSFEAATKNVMVESNKAAALPAFTDQIKPSAPGNYRLLKNEAGASAVAGLDPGEYLVDGSGKVVYKVEENFPPTLKVDPAQAGPPEKLKGPQANTDSGMYRPYHKTDTTGGPAGRYLVNDQGTPVYLADPGINGIHKTRPDGSAVTKYDAPKATLMSYIIKGILNRQLPWGLVLLGVMIAIVLEMSGIPSLAFAVGVYLPLSSSSPIFLGGMIRLLVDKYLRKKMKHKKLSEEELVAETDKSPGVLMASGYIAGGALAAIVIAILQGVPKEGLSRFNKAIADWSTAHNPLFGDQNGDLLSVIPFVVLMLLLYLVGREVILRTKSAKSS
;
A
#
# COMPACT_ATOMS: atom_id res chain seq x y z
N ALA A 1 -1.21 14.58 13.22
CA ALA A 1 0.01 13.96 13.75
C ALA A 1 0.98 13.59 12.63
N VAL A 2 0.64 12.69 11.69
CA VAL A 2 1.56 12.26 10.61
C VAL A 2 2.12 13.43 9.79
N ALA A 3 1.25 14.31 9.28
CA ALA A 3 1.67 15.49 8.52
C ALA A 3 2.59 16.42 9.34
N ALA A 4 2.22 16.69 10.60
CA ALA A 4 2.99 17.51 11.52
C ALA A 4 4.36 16.88 11.83
N GLY A 5 4.41 15.58 12.11
CA GLY A 5 5.66 14.85 12.34
C GLY A 5 6.56 14.80 11.10
N GLY A 6 5.97 14.67 9.91
CA GLY A 6 6.69 14.81 8.64
C GLY A 6 7.30 16.20 8.46
N ILE A 7 6.54 17.26 8.77
CA ILE A 7 7.00 18.65 8.74
C ILE A 7 8.08 18.90 9.81
N ILE A 8 7.90 18.44 11.04
CA ILE A 8 8.89 18.59 12.11
C ILE A 8 10.19 17.85 11.74
N SER A 9 10.09 16.64 11.19
CA SER A 9 11.24 15.91 10.66
C SER A 9 11.94 16.68 9.54
N LEU A 10 11.18 17.37 8.66
CA LEU A 10 11.73 18.24 7.63
C LEU A 10 12.48 19.43 8.23
N PHE A 11 11.87 20.11 9.21
CA PHE A 11 12.50 21.24 9.92
C PHE A 11 13.77 20.84 10.64
N ARG A 12 13.78 19.69 11.33
CA ARG A 12 15.00 19.13 11.95
C ARG A 12 16.06 18.81 10.93
N SER A 13 15.65 18.36 9.73
CA SER A 13 16.58 18.05 8.66
C SER A 13 17.11 19.32 7.97
N LEU A 14 16.45 20.49 8.09
CA LEU A 14 16.78 21.72 7.34
C LEU A 14 18.27 22.08 7.34
N PRO A 15 19.02 22.01 8.45
CA PRO A 15 20.45 22.25 8.43
C PRO A 15 21.16 21.28 7.48
N THR A 16 20.87 19.97 7.57
CA THR A 16 21.41 18.95 6.67
C THR A 16 20.95 19.18 5.22
N ILE A 17 19.69 19.60 4.99
CA ILE A 17 19.16 19.98 3.66
C ILE A 17 19.98 21.13 3.09
N TRP A 18 20.21 22.18 3.87
CA TRP A 18 20.92 23.39 3.45
C TRP A 18 22.37 23.09 3.08
N HIS A 19 23.08 22.35 3.95
CA HIS A 19 24.42 21.90 3.63
C HIS A 19 24.39 21.01 2.38
N GLY A 20 23.38 20.14 2.23
CA GLY A 20 23.02 19.32 1.08
C GLY A 20 23.10 20.07 -0.22
N LEU A 21 22.18 21.03 -0.32
CA LEU A 21 22.01 21.90 -1.47
C LEU A 21 23.28 22.70 -1.76
N LYS A 22 23.92 23.29 -0.74
CA LYS A 22 25.14 24.07 -0.91
C LYS A 22 26.28 23.23 -1.50
N GLY A 23 26.43 21.99 -1.07
CA GLY A 23 27.40 21.04 -1.63
C GLY A 23 27.10 20.68 -3.08
N GLY A 24 25.86 20.28 -3.38
CA GLY A 24 25.46 19.94 -4.75
C GLY A 24 25.59 21.11 -5.74
N LEU A 25 25.27 22.34 -5.33
CA LEU A 25 25.46 23.53 -6.16
C LEU A 25 26.94 23.90 -6.35
N ALA A 26 27.81 23.60 -5.38
CA ALA A 26 29.25 23.80 -5.51
C ALA A 26 29.87 22.82 -6.51
N ASP A 27 29.48 21.55 -6.46
CA ASP A 27 29.95 20.51 -7.38
C ASP A 27 29.53 20.79 -8.83
N LEU A 28 28.32 21.30 -9.04
CA LEU A 28 27.85 21.75 -10.36
C LEU A 28 28.69 22.90 -10.94
N ARG A 29 29.33 23.72 -10.10
CA ARG A 29 30.18 24.84 -10.53
C ARG A 29 31.65 24.44 -10.74
N GLY A 30 32.11 23.34 -10.15
CA GLY A 30 33.52 22.88 -10.24
C GLY A 30 33.80 21.76 -11.26
N GLY A 31 32.77 21.14 -11.85
CA GLY A 31 32.84 19.79 -12.45
C GLY A 31 33.50 19.60 -13.82
N GLN A 32 34.20 20.57 -14.42
CA GLN A 32 34.76 20.39 -15.77
C GLN A 32 36.27 20.09 -15.84
N ALA A 33 37.07 20.42 -14.82
CA ALA A 33 38.53 20.28 -14.91
C ALA A 33 39.10 18.95 -14.35
N ALA A 34 38.34 18.19 -13.55
CA ALA A 34 38.87 17.07 -12.76
C ALA A 34 38.60 15.65 -13.33
N SER A 35 37.71 15.49 -14.33
CA SER A 35 37.17 14.17 -14.71
C SER A 35 38.01 13.40 -15.75
N ALA A 36 38.86 14.06 -16.53
CA ALA A 36 39.56 13.41 -17.65
C ALA A 36 40.66 12.42 -17.21
N ASN A 37 41.26 12.62 -16.02
CA ASN A 37 42.32 11.77 -15.45
C ASN A 37 41.95 11.22 -14.05
N ALA A 38 40.66 11.16 -13.72
CA ALA A 38 40.22 10.66 -12.43
C ALA A 38 40.52 9.16 -12.28
N PRO A 39 41.03 8.70 -11.11
CA PRO A 39 41.18 7.29 -10.81
C PRO A 39 39.87 6.53 -11.06
N ARG A 40 39.95 5.24 -11.40
CA ARG A 40 38.76 4.40 -11.67
C ARG A 40 37.70 4.43 -10.55
N THR A 41 38.10 4.75 -9.32
CA THR A 41 37.23 4.84 -8.13
C THR A 41 36.46 6.16 -8.03
N ASP A 42 36.89 7.18 -8.78
CA ASP A 42 36.30 8.53 -8.79
C ASP A 42 35.63 8.85 -10.14
N GLN A 43 35.42 7.83 -10.98
CA GLN A 43 34.75 7.96 -12.27
C GLN A 43 33.24 7.79 -12.13
N ASP A 44 32.53 8.92 -12.12
CA ASP A 44 31.07 8.99 -12.16
C ASP A 44 30.49 8.98 -13.59
N LEU A 45 29.17 8.79 -13.69
CA LEU A 45 28.44 9.00 -14.95
C LEU A 45 28.59 10.46 -15.38
N SER A 46 28.84 10.68 -16.68
CA SER A 46 29.10 12.04 -17.16
C SER A 46 27.87 12.93 -16.98
N MET A 47 28.09 14.19 -16.56
CA MET A 47 27.01 15.15 -16.32
C MET A 47 26.13 15.38 -17.56
N LYS A 48 26.69 15.22 -18.77
CA LYS A 48 25.93 15.28 -20.03
C LYS A 48 24.86 14.18 -20.12
N VAL A 49 25.19 12.95 -19.72
CA VAL A 49 24.24 11.83 -19.69
C VAL A 49 23.18 12.06 -18.62
N VAL A 50 23.56 12.58 -17.45
CA VAL A 50 22.62 12.90 -16.37
C VAL A 50 21.63 13.98 -16.81
N ILE A 51 22.11 15.11 -17.33
CA ILE A 51 21.25 16.21 -17.81
C ILE A 51 20.37 15.73 -18.98
N GLY A 52 20.94 15.01 -19.95
CA GLY A 52 20.17 14.44 -21.06
C GLY A 52 19.08 13.47 -20.58
N GLY A 53 19.39 12.64 -19.58
CA GLY A 53 18.44 11.73 -18.94
C GLY A 53 17.31 12.46 -18.22
N ILE A 54 17.61 13.56 -17.50
CA ILE A 54 16.58 14.40 -16.86
C ILE A 54 15.65 15.03 -17.89
N ILE A 55 16.21 15.59 -18.97
CA ILE A 55 15.40 16.19 -20.06
C ILE A 55 14.52 15.13 -20.71
N ALA A 56 15.08 13.96 -21.03
CA ALA A 56 14.32 12.85 -21.59
C ALA A 56 13.21 12.35 -20.66
N LEU A 57 13.49 12.25 -19.35
CA LEU A 57 12.51 11.87 -18.34
C LEU A 57 11.37 12.89 -18.25
N VAL A 58 11.68 14.18 -18.20
CA VAL A 58 10.66 15.25 -18.18
C VAL A 58 9.81 15.21 -19.45
N ALA A 59 10.44 15.06 -20.62
CA ALA A 59 9.71 14.94 -21.88
C ALA A 59 8.78 13.71 -21.88
N LEU A 60 9.25 12.56 -21.41
CA LEU A 60 8.45 11.34 -21.32
C LEU A 60 7.27 11.51 -20.37
N ILE A 61 7.48 12.11 -19.20
CA ILE A 61 6.42 12.43 -18.22
C ILE A 61 5.38 13.35 -18.84
N MET A 62 5.80 14.38 -19.59
CA MET A 62 4.89 15.32 -20.25
C MET A 62 4.10 14.68 -21.41
N LEU A 63 4.68 13.69 -22.10
CA LEU A 63 4.01 12.99 -23.20
C LEU A 63 2.99 11.95 -22.71
N PHE A 64 3.17 11.41 -21.50
CA PHE A 64 2.32 10.39 -20.91
C PHE A 64 0.93 10.95 -20.52
N PRO A 65 -0.14 10.59 -21.26
CA PRO A 65 -1.49 11.15 -21.03
C PRO A 65 -2.06 10.75 -19.66
N GLN A 66 -1.68 9.58 -19.15
CA GLN A 66 -2.19 9.03 -17.88
C GLN A 66 -1.83 9.90 -16.66
N LEU A 67 -0.76 10.69 -16.74
CA LEU A 67 -0.34 11.56 -15.64
C LEU A 67 -1.05 12.92 -15.62
N ASN A 68 -1.88 13.21 -16.65
CA ASN A 68 -2.49 14.54 -16.87
C ASN A 68 -1.48 15.70 -16.82
N LEU A 69 -0.22 15.42 -17.19
CA LEU A 69 0.88 16.40 -17.21
C LEU A 69 1.14 16.98 -18.60
N ARG A 70 0.33 16.64 -19.61
CA ARG A 70 0.43 17.21 -20.96
C ARG A 70 0.30 18.74 -20.89
N TRP A 71 1.36 19.44 -21.29
CA TRP A 71 1.52 20.90 -21.19
C TRP A 71 1.56 21.50 -19.77
N ASN A 72 1.58 20.65 -18.73
CA ASN A 72 1.68 21.10 -17.35
C ASN A 72 3.15 21.31 -16.94
N LEU A 73 3.73 22.41 -17.42
CA LEU A 73 5.12 22.78 -17.15
C LEU A 73 5.38 22.97 -15.65
N ILE A 74 4.38 23.44 -14.90
CA ILE A 74 4.46 23.63 -13.45
C ILE A 74 4.66 22.28 -12.77
N GLY A 75 3.86 21.26 -13.11
CA GLY A 75 3.99 19.93 -12.54
C GLY A 75 5.37 19.29 -12.82
N ALA A 76 5.86 19.41 -14.05
CA ALA A 76 7.20 18.95 -14.42
C ALA A 76 8.31 19.68 -13.64
N LEU A 77 8.20 21.01 -13.50
CA LEU A 77 9.14 21.82 -12.74
C LEU A 77 9.12 21.44 -11.25
N LEU A 78 7.93 21.18 -10.67
CA LEU A 78 7.81 20.72 -9.29
C LEU A 78 8.45 19.34 -9.09
N ILE A 79 8.34 18.42 -10.05
CA ILE A 79 9.02 17.11 -9.99
C ILE A 79 10.53 17.30 -9.95
N VAL A 80 11.09 18.13 -10.85
CA VAL A 80 12.54 18.37 -10.88
C VAL A 80 13.00 19.10 -9.62
N ALA A 81 12.27 20.13 -9.18
CA ALA A 81 12.62 20.93 -8.01
C ALA A 81 12.55 20.11 -6.72
N PHE A 82 11.41 19.46 -6.45
CA PHE A 82 11.27 18.63 -5.26
C PHE A 82 12.08 17.33 -5.35
N GLY A 83 12.23 16.76 -6.55
CA GLY A 83 13.11 15.63 -6.79
C GLY A 83 14.55 15.96 -6.44
N PHE A 84 15.11 17.05 -6.99
CA PHE A 84 16.47 17.51 -6.67
C PHE A 84 16.64 17.79 -5.17
N LEU A 85 15.68 18.53 -4.58
CA LEU A 85 15.69 18.85 -3.16
C LEU A 85 15.72 17.57 -2.31
N PHE A 86 14.71 16.70 -2.43
CA PHE A 86 14.55 15.56 -1.55
C PHE A 86 15.50 14.40 -1.86
N VAL A 87 15.99 14.24 -3.09
CA VAL A 87 17.09 13.32 -3.41
C VAL A 87 18.37 13.73 -2.69
N THR A 88 18.71 15.02 -2.69
CA THR A 88 19.90 15.54 -2.02
C THR A 88 19.83 15.31 -0.51
N VAL A 89 18.67 15.57 0.08
CA VAL A 89 18.42 15.33 1.52
C VAL A 89 18.50 13.85 1.86
N SER A 90 17.80 13.03 1.08
CA SER A 90 17.75 11.58 1.23
C SER A 90 19.14 10.94 1.14
N SER A 91 19.95 11.38 0.16
CA SER A 91 21.33 10.94 -0.04
C SER A 91 22.20 11.19 1.20
N ARG A 92 22.14 12.40 1.76
CA ARG A 92 22.92 12.75 2.96
C ARG A 92 22.47 12.03 4.20
N LEU A 93 21.17 12.03 4.48
CA LEU A 93 20.62 11.31 5.63
C LEU A 93 20.96 9.82 5.53
N THR A 94 20.86 9.23 4.35
CA THR A 94 21.28 7.84 4.15
C THR A 94 22.78 7.64 4.39
N GLY A 95 23.63 8.61 4.00
CA GLY A 95 25.06 8.57 4.27
C GLY A 95 25.44 8.65 5.75
N GLU A 96 24.69 9.46 6.52
CA GLU A 96 24.88 9.73 7.95
C GLU A 96 24.26 8.65 8.86
N ILE A 97 22.99 8.32 8.65
CA ILE A 97 22.18 7.46 9.54
C ILE A 97 21.69 6.16 8.88
N GLY A 98 22.00 5.93 7.60
CA GLY A 98 21.57 4.73 6.85
C GLY A 98 20.19 4.86 6.21
N SER A 99 19.89 4.01 5.20
CA SER A 99 18.62 4.08 4.45
C SER A 99 17.41 3.67 5.28
N SER A 100 17.60 2.76 6.25
CA SER A 100 16.53 2.30 7.14
C SER A 100 15.98 3.41 8.04
N SER A 101 16.80 4.41 8.35
CA SER A 101 16.44 5.54 9.22
C SER A 101 16.06 6.80 8.42
N ASN A 102 16.03 6.72 7.09
CA ASN A 102 15.73 7.85 6.21
C ASN A 102 14.21 8.15 6.19
N PRO A 103 13.78 9.40 6.48
CA PRO A 103 12.37 9.78 6.60
C PRO A 103 11.65 9.94 5.23
N ILE A 104 11.76 8.95 4.34
CA ILE A 104 11.18 8.97 2.98
C ILE A 104 9.66 9.24 3.00
N SER A 105 8.95 8.63 3.95
CA SER A 105 7.51 8.86 4.12
C SER A 105 7.21 10.32 4.49
N GLY A 106 8.03 10.95 5.33
CA GLY A 106 7.90 12.37 5.67
C GLY A 106 8.15 13.29 4.47
N MET A 107 9.20 13.01 3.69
CA MET A 107 9.52 13.74 2.46
C MET A 107 8.40 13.63 1.41
N THR A 108 7.76 12.46 1.31
CA THR A 108 6.62 12.22 0.42
C THR A 108 5.40 13.05 0.83
N VAL A 109 5.04 13.02 2.13
CA VAL A 109 3.94 13.82 2.67
C VAL A 109 4.21 15.31 2.46
N ALA A 110 5.43 15.78 2.75
CA ALA A 110 5.81 17.18 2.56
C ALA A 110 5.69 17.60 1.09
N THR A 111 6.15 16.76 0.15
CA THR A 111 6.01 17.01 -1.29
C THR A 111 4.55 17.16 -1.67
N LEU A 112 3.69 16.21 -1.28
CA LEU A 112 2.26 16.25 -1.58
C LEU A 112 1.57 17.48 -0.99
N LEU A 113 1.84 17.82 0.27
CA LEU A 113 1.28 19.00 0.93
C LEU A 113 1.68 20.28 0.20
N LEU A 114 2.97 20.46 -0.10
CA LEU A 114 3.47 21.64 -0.79
C LEU A 114 2.90 21.74 -2.21
N THR A 115 2.88 20.63 -2.96
CA THR A 115 2.29 20.57 -4.29
C THR A 115 0.79 20.92 -4.26
N CYS A 116 0.02 20.35 -3.34
CA CYS A 116 -1.41 20.64 -3.21
C CYS A 116 -1.67 22.09 -2.78
N LEU A 117 -0.83 22.67 -1.91
CA LEU A 117 -0.94 24.09 -1.54
C LEU A 117 -0.64 25.01 -2.73
N ILE A 118 0.39 24.71 -3.52
CA ILE A 118 0.71 25.46 -4.74
C ILE A 118 -0.46 25.37 -5.73
N PHE A 119 -1.03 24.18 -5.93
CA PHE A 119 -2.19 24.00 -6.80
C PHE A 119 -3.40 24.78 -6.29
N LEU A 120 -3.66 24.77 -4.98
CA LEU A 120 -4.74 25.53 -4.38
C LEU A 120 -4.58 27.04 -4.60
N VAL A 121 -3.37 27.59 -4.43
CA VAL A 121 -3.07 29.02 -4.64
C VAL A 121 -3.25 29.43 -6.11
N ILE A 122 -2.92 28.54 -7.05
CA ILE A 122 -3.07 28.79 -8.49
C ILE A 122 -4.51 28.50 -8.97
N GLY A 123 -5.37 27.93 -8.12
CA GLY A 123 -6.77 27.60 -8.45
C GLY A 123 -6.96 26.25 -9.15
N TRP A 124 -5.96 25.36 -9.13
CA TRP A 124 -5.98 24.03 -9.72
C TRP A 124 -6.62 23.00 -8.77
N THR A 125 -7.93 23.10 -8.57
CA THR A 125 -8.68 22.26 -7.61
C THR A 125 -9.53 21.16 -8.25
N GLY A 126 -9.60 21.11 -9.59
CA GLY A 126 -10.36 20.09 -10.32
C GLY A 126 -9.85 18.64 -10.12
N PRO A 127 -10.69 17.62 -10.37
CA PRO A 127 -10.35 16.21 -10.14
C PRO A 127 -9.11 15.72 -10.91
N SER A 128 -8.83 16.28 -12.09
CA SER A 128 -7.63 15.94 -12.88
C SER A 128 -6.33 16.25 -12.14
N TYR A 129 -6.31 17.33 -11.35
CA TYR A 129 -5.13 17.74 -10.59
C TYR A 129 -4.83 16.85 -9.39
N TYR A 130 -5.76 15.98 -8.98
CA TYR A 130 -5.51 15.02 -7.91
C TYR A 130 -4.53 13.94 -8.37
N ILE A 131 -4.75 13.46 -9.60
CA ILE A 131 -3.87 12.49 -10.26
C ILE A 131 -2.50 13.14 -10.46
N THR A 132 -2.46 14.40 -10.87
CA THR A 132 -1.20 15.15 -11.04
C THR A 132 -0.45 15.29 -9.72
N ALA A 133 -1.09 15.73 -8.63
CA ALA A 133 -0.46 15.88 -7.33
C ALA A 133 0.07 14.53 -6.81
N LEU A 134 -0.74 13.46 -6.92
CA LEU A 134 -0.34 12.11 -6.54
C LEU A 134 0.86 11.62 -7.36
N SER A 135 0.89 11.92 -8.66
CA SER A 135 2.00 11.58 -9.56
C SER A 135 3.29 12.28 -9.16
N ILE A 136 3.23 13.59 -8.86
CA ILE A 136 4.39 14.37 -8.39
C ILE A 136 4.93 13.77 -7.10
N GLY A 137 4.06 13.55 -6.10
CA GLY A 137 4.47 12.96 -4.82
C GLY A 137 5.04 11.55 -4.97
N GLY A 138 4.46 10.72 -5.83
CA GLY A 138 4.94 9.37 -6.12
C GLY A 138 6.31 9.35 -6.79
N ILE A 139 6.51 10.18 -7.81
CA ILE A 139 7.80 10.28 -8.53
C ILE A 139 8.90 10.79 -7.58
N VAL A 140 8.62 11.84 -6.81
CA VAL A 140 9.60 12.39 -5.85
C VAL A 140 9.91 11.41 -4.73
N CYS A 141 8.93 10.64 -4.25
CA CYS A 141 9.13 9.57 -3.28
C CYS A 141 10.10 8.50 -3.81
N ILE A 142 9.85 7.99 -5.03
CA ILE A 142 10.69 6.98 -5.67
C ILE A 142 12.10 7.54 -5.93
N ALA A 143 12.19 8.77 -6.44
CA ALA A 143 13.48 9.43 -6.67
C ALA A 143 14.27 9.55 -5.36
N SER A 144 13.63 10.04 -4.29
CA SER A 144 14.27 10.18 -2.97
C SER A 144 14.74 8.83 -2.43
N SER A 145 13.91 7.79 -2.50
CA SER A 145 14.27 6.44 -2.08
C SER A 145 15.47 5.89 -2.84
N ASN A 146 15.46 6.01 -4.17
CA ASN A 146 16.54 5.51 -5.03
C ASN A 146 17.82 6.34 -4.85
N GLY A 147 17.72 7.65 -4.66
CA GLY A 147 18.87 8.51 -4.40
C GLY A 147 19.58 8.18 -3.08
N GLY A 148 18.81 7.90 -2.03
CA GLY A 148 19.32 7.42 -0.75
C GLY A 148 20.06 6.08 -0.92
N THR A 149 19.38 5.10 -1.51
CA THR A 149 19.94 3.75 -1.76
C THR A 149 21.21 3.80 -2.61
N THR A 150 21.21 4.61 -3.67
CA THR A 150 22.39 4.83 -4.52
C THR A 150 23.57 5.37 -3.73
N SER A 151 23.33 6.30 -2.81
CA SER A 151 24.40 6.87 -1.98
C SER A 151 24.99 5.83 -1.02
N GLN A 152 24.16 4.94 -0.50
CA GLN A 152 24.61 3.83 0.34
C GLN A 152 25.42 2.80 -0.45
N ASP A 153 24.99 2.49 -1.67
CA ASP A 153 25.69 1.57 -2.58
C ASP A 153 27.03 2.16 -3.03
N LEU A 154 27.08 3.45 -3.34
CA LEU A 154 28.32 4.16 -3.65
C LEU A 154 29.30 4.17 -2.48
N LYS A 155 28.82 4.35 -1.24
CA LYS A 155 29.67 4.24 -0.03
C LYS A 155 30.25 2.85 0.11
N THR A 156 29.44 1.81 -0.05
CA THR A 156 29.90 0.41 0.01
C THR A 156 30.89 0.12 -1.12
N GLY A 157 30.61 0.63 -2.31
CA GLY A 157 31.45 0.55 -3.49
C GLY A 157 32.83 1.19 -3.28
N PHE A 158 32.85 2.40 -2.72
CA PHE A 158 34.07 3.09 -2.35
C PHE A 158 34.95 2.25 -1.40
N LEU A 159 34.33 1.62 -0.39
CA LEU A 159 35.05 0.77 0.58
C LEU A 159 35.69 -0.47 -0.06
N VAL A 160 35.07 -1.06 -1.08
CA VAL A 160 35.61 -2.23 -1.81
C VAL A 160 36.40 -1.85 -3.07
N GLY A 161 36.56 -0.54 -3.32
CA GLY A 161 37.26 0.00 -4.48
C GLY A 161 36.57 -0.31 -5.81
N SER A 162 35.24 -0.20 -5.91
CA SER A 162 34.50 -0.30 -7.17
C SER A 162 34.55 1.00 -7.99
N THR A 163 34.08 0.95 -9.24
CA THR A 163 33.95 2.13 -10.11
C THR A 163 32.50 2.65 -10.06
N PRO A 164 32.26 3.88 -9.57
CA PRO A 164 30.91 4.45 -9.37
C PRO A 164 30.00 4.39 -10.59
N LYS A 165 30.52 4.70 -11.78
CA LYS A 165 29.76 4.67 -13.04
C LYS A 165 29.02 3.34 -13.27
N TYR A 166 29.67 2.20 -13.03
CA TYR A 166 29.03 0.90 -13.24
C TYR A 166 27.97 0.59 -12.19
N GLN A 167 28.15 1.06 -10.95
CA GLN A 167 27.14 0.93 -9.90
C GLN A 167 25.89 1.75 -10.24
N GLN A 168 26.06 2.98 -10.70
CA GLN A 168 24.95 3.84 -11.13
C GLN A 168 24.17 3.20 -12.29
N ILE A 169 24.86 2.63 -13.29
CA ILE A 169 24.22 1.91 -14.39
C ILE A 169 23.49 0.66 -13.89
N ALA A 170 24.11 -0.14 -13.01
CA ALA A 170 23.49 -1.34 -12.46
C ALA A 170 22.20 -1.01 -11.68
N ILE A 171 22.21 0.06 -10.88
CA ILE A 171 21.04 0.55 -10.15
C ILE A 171 19.93 1.00 -11.11
N LEU A 172 20.27 1.72 -12.18
CA LEU A 172 19.29 2.12 -13.21
C LEU A 172 18.63 0.90 -13.86
N VAL A 173 19.43 -0.10 -14.25
CA VAL A 173 18.92 -1.35 -14.84
C VAL A 173 18.04 -2.10 -13.84
N GLY A 174 18.49 -2.26 -12.59
CA GLY A 174 17.76 -2.96 -11.54
C GLY A 174 16.43 -2.27 -11.18
N ALA A 175 16.43 -0.95 -11.05
CA ALA A 175 15.23 -0.17 -10.78
C ALA A 175 14.23 -0.24 -11.93
N PHE A 176 14.71 -0.15 -13.18
CA PHE A 176 13.87 -0.26 -14.36
C PHE A 176 13.26 -1.66 -14.52
N ALA A 177 14.07 -2.71 -14.37
CA ALA A 177 13.59 -4.09 -14.42
C ALA A 177 12.55 -4.36 -13.31
N SER A 178 12.79 -3.86 -12.10
CA SER A 178 11.84 -3.97 -10.99
C SER A 178 10.51 -3.26 -11.28
N ALA A 179 10.56 -2.06 -11.86
CA ALA A 179 9.36 -1.32 -12.24
C ALA A 179 8.53 -2.05 -13.33
N LEU A 180 9.20 -2.65 -14.32
CA LEU A 180 8.55 -3.43 -15.38
C LEU A 180 7.89 -4.70 -14.86
N ILE A 181 8.44 -5.33 -13.83
CA ILE A 181 7.89 -6.57 -13.25
C ILE A 181 6.78 -6.23 -12.24
N LEU A 182 7.01 -5.26 -11.36
CA LEU A 182 6.10 -4.97 -10.25
C LEU A 182 4.76 -4.36 -10.72
N GLY A 183 4.78 -3.50 -11.75
CA GLY A 183 3.57 -2.87 -12.29
C GLY A 183 2.50 -3.88 -12.74
N PRO A 184 2.82 -4.79 -13.68
CA PRO A 184 1.91 -5.85 -14.10
C PRO A 184 1.45 -6.76 -12.97
N ILE A 185 2.34 -7.13 -12.03
CA ILE A 185 1.98 -7.96 -10.88
C ILE A 185 0.91 -7.26 -10.04
N LEU A 186 1.08 -5.97 -9.73
CA LEU A 186 0.09 -5.21 -8.97
C LEU A 186 -1.25 -5.08 -9.70
N LEU A 187 -1.24 -4.92 -11.03
CA LEU A 187 -2.46 -4.87 -11.83
C LEU A 187 -3.19 -6.22 -11.82
N VAL A 188 -2.47 -7.32 -12.03
CA VAL A 188 -3.05 -8.68 -11.99
C VAL A 188 -3.59 -8.99 -10.59
N LEU A 189 -2.83 -8.64 -9.55
CA LEU A 189 -3.25 -8.81 -8.16
C LEU A 189 -4.55 -8.04 -7.88
N ASN A 190 -4.62 -6.77 -8.29
CA ASN A 190 -5.83 -5.96 -8.15
C ASN A 190 -7.00 -6.53 -8.96
N ASP A 191 -6.78 -6.90 -10.22
CA ASP A 191 -7.83 -7.41 -11.11
C ASP A 191 -8.35 -8.78 -10.63
N SER A 192 -7.49 -9.65 -10.07
CA SER A 192 -7.88 -10.96 -9.51
C SER A 192 -8.75 -10.86 -8.25
N ALA A 193 -8.52 -9.82 -7.44
CA ALA A 193 -9.27 -9.54 -6.21
C ALA A 193 -10.38 -8.49 -6.41
N THR A 194 -10.57 -7.98 -7.62
CA THR A 194 -11.69 -7.09 -7.95
C THR A 194 -12.98 -7.89 -7.92
N VAL A 195 -14.00 -7.33 -7.28
CA VAL A 195 -15.34 -7.91 -7.19
C VAL A 195 -16.28 -7.01 -7.97
N TYR A 196 -16.93 -7.57 -8.99
CA TYR A 196 -17.96 -6.88 -9.74
C TYR A 196 -19.31 -7.17 -9.09
N VAL A 197 -19.81 -6.18 -8.37
CA VAL A 197 -21.01 -6.26 -7.57
C VAL A 197 -22.20 -5.82 -8.44
N PRO A 198 -23.19 -6.70 -8.71
CA PRO A 198 -24.40 -6.33 -9.44
C PRO A 198 -25.28 -5.41 -8.60
N ARG A 199 -26.32 -4.82 -9.21
CA ARG A 199 -27.26 -3.92 -8.51
C ARG A 199 -27.85 -4.55 -7.24
N LEU A 200 -28.23 -5.83 -7.32
CA LEU A 200 -28.72 -6.61 -6.17
C LEU A 200 -27.72 -7.71 -5.82
N SER A 201 -27.34 -7.81 -4.55
CA SER A 201 -26.62 -8.95 -3.99
C SER A 201 -27.50 -9.75 -3.04
N PHE A 202 -27.15 -11.01 -2.87
CA PHE A 202 -27.87 -11.95 -2.01
C PHE A 202 -26.92 -12.51 -0.98
N GLU A 203 -27.09 -12.11 0.28
CA GLU A 203 -26.34 -12.67 1.40
C GLU A 203 -27.13 -13.84 1.98
N ALA A 204 -26.48 -14.98 2.27
CA ALA A 204 -27.15 -16.10 2.88
C ALA A 204 -27.66 -15.71 4.29
N ALA A 205 -28.93 -16.00 4.57
CA ALA A 205 -29.52 -15.69 5.86
C ALA A 205 -28.82 -16.49 6.96
N THR A 206 -28.17 -15.80 7.89
CA THR A 206 -27.43 -16.42 9.00
C THR A 206 -28.35 -17.01 10.07
N LYS A 207 -29.59 -16.52 10.16
CA LYS A 207 -30.60 -17.00 11.10
C LYS A 207 -31.61 -17.88 10.38
N ASN A 208 -31.84 -19.09 10.90
CA ASN A 208 -32.89 -19.98 10.42
C ASN A 208 -34.27 -19.46 10.87
N VAL A 209 -34.82 -18.51 10.11
CA VAL A 209 -36.15 -17.95 10.36
C VAL A 209 -37.15 -18.54 9.37
N MET A 210 -38.28 -19.03 9.89
CA MET A 210 -39.40 -19.53 9.11
C MET A 210 -40.53 -18.51 9.14
N VAL A 211 -41.05 -18.17 7.98
CA VAL A 211 -42.26 -17.34 7.84
C VAL A 211 -43.46 -18.28 7.84
N GLU A 212 -44.51 -17.92 8.57
CA GLU A 212 -45.78 -18.67 8.58
C GLU A 212 -46.27 -18.92 7.15
N SER A 213 -46.65 -20.15 6.83
CA SER A 213 -46.95 -20.60 5.46
C SER A 213 -48.02 -19.74 4.76
N ASN A 214 -49.01 -19.25 5.51
CA ASN A 214 -50.06 -18.36 5.00
C ASN A 214 -49.53 -16.98 4.57
N LYS A 215 -48.54 -16.44 5.32
CA LYS A 215 -47.90 -15.16 4.99
C LYS A 215 -46.90 -15.33 3.85
N ALA A 216 -46.13 -16.40 3.85
CA ALA A 216 -45.20 -16.73 2.76
C ALA A 216 -45.93 -16.93 1.41
N ALA A 217 -47.09 -17.59 1.43
CA ALA A 217 -47.94 -17.81 0.26
C ALA A 217 -48.62 -16.53 -0.28
N ALA A 218 -48.65 -15.45 0.49
CA ALA A 218 -49.15 -14.14 0.06
C ALA A 218 -48.06 -13.19 -0.46
N LEU A 219 -46.77 -13.53 -0.27
CA LEU A 219 -45.66 -12.68 -0.70
C LEU A 219 -45.56 -12.62 -2.24
N PRO A 220 -45.19 -11.46 -2.81
CA PRO A 220 -44.98 -11.32 -4.24
C PRO A 220 -43.79 -12.18 -4.69
N ALA A 221 -43.92 -12.78 -5.88
CA ALA A 221 -42.82 -13.50 -6.50
C ALA A 221 -41.66 -12.53 -6.79
N PHE A 222 -40.43 -12.99 -6.58
CA PHE A 222 -39.26 -12.19 -6.91
C PHE A 222 -38.99 -12.28 -8.42
N THR A 223 -39.26 -11.19 -9.14
CA THR A 223 -39.24 -11.14 -10.63
C THR A 223 -38.05 -10.38 -11.19
N ASP A 224 -37.03 -10.10 -10.39
CA ASP A 224 -35.85 -9.37 -10.86
C ASP A 224 -35.03 -10.18 -11.85
N GLN A 225 -34.30 -9.50 -12.73
CA GLN A 225 -33.39 -10.15 -13.68
C GLN A 225 -32.17 -10.73 -12.96
N ILE A 226 -31.75 -10.08 -11.87
CA ILE A 226 -30.64 -10.53 -11.04
C ILE A 226 -31.19 -11.52 -10.01
N LYS A 227 -30.79 -12.80 -10.10
CA LYS A 227 -31.28 -13.89 -9.25
C LYS A 227 -30.15 -14.46 -8.37
N PRO A 228 -30.47 -15.09 -7.23
CA PRO A 228 -29.49 -15.82 -6.42
C PRO A 228 -28.82 -16.94 -7.21
N SER A 229 -27.61 -17.32 -6.79
CA SER A 229 -26.82 -18.39 -7.41
C SER A 229 -27.53 -19.76 -7.37
N ALA A 230 -28.29 -20.03 -6.29
CA ALA A 230 -29.10 -21.23 -6.19
C ALA A 230 -30.44 -21.06 -6.95
N PRO A 231 -30.76 -21.91 -7.94
CA PRO A 231 -32.02 -21.82 -8.65
C PRO A 231 -33.19 -22.14 -7.70
N GLY A 232 -34.23 -21.31 -7.73
CA GLY A 232 -35.42 -21.48 -6.89
C GLY A 232 -36.50 -20.46 -7.19
N ASN A 233 -37.75 -20.81 -6.83
CA ASN A 233 -38.88 -19.89 -6.87
C ASN A 233 -38.91 -19.11 -5.55
N TYR A 234 -38.26 -17.94 -5.54
CA TYR A 234 -38.18 -17.09 -4.38
C TYR A 234 -39.33 -16.07 -4.34
N ARG A 235 -39.72 -15.71 -3.12
CA ARG A 235 -40.70 -14.65 -2.85
C ARG A 235 -40.06 -13.56 -2.00
N LEU A 236 -40.45 -12.32 -2.24
CA LEU A 236 -39.86 -11.16 -1.58
C LEU A 236 -40.61 -10.83 -0.29
N LEU A 237 -39.92 -10.93 0.85
CA LEU A 237 -40.37 -10.49 2.16
C LEU A 237 -39.75 -9.12 2.46
N LYS A 238 -40.57 -8.11 2.65
CA LYS A 238 -40.12 -6.81 3.18
C LYS A 238 -40.37 -6.79 4.68
N ASN A 239 -39.28 -6.80 5.45
CA ASN A 239 -39.33 -6.71 6.90
C ASN A 239 -39.11 -5.27 7.33
N GLU A 240 -40.20 -4.55 7.60
CA GLU A 240 -40.17 -3.16 8.09
C GLU A 240 -40.22 -3.12 9.62
N ALA A 241 -39.59 -2.12 10.24
CA ALA A 241 -39.60 -1.97 11.69
C ALA A 241 -41.03 -1.61 12.18
N GLY A 242 -41.66 -2.47 12.97
CA GLY A 242 -43.01 -2.24 13.49
C GLY A 242 -43.75 -3.52 13.94
N ALA A 243 -45.07 -3.41 14.17
CA ALA A 243 -45.91 -4.51 14.67
C ALA A 243 -46.03 -5.73 13.73
N SER A 244 -45.64 -5.58 12.46
CA SER A 244 -45.64 -6.63 11.43
C SER A 244 -44.24 -7.24 11.18
N ALA A 245 -43.23 -6.84 11.96
CA ALA A 245 -41.87 -7.35 11.82
C ALA A 245 -41.79 -8.83 12.17
N VAL A 246 -41.08 -9.61 11.34
CA VAL A 246 -40.83 -11.02 11.62
C VAL A 246 -39.74 -11.11 12.68
N ALA A 247 -40.09 -11.68 13.84
CA ALA A 247 -39.17 -11.82 14.97
C ALA A 247 -37.89 -12.56 14.57
N GLY A 248 -36.74 -11.98 14.92
CA GLY A 248 -35.42 -12.53 14.63
C GLY A 248 -34.76 -12.02 13.35
N LEU A 249 -35.50 -11.35 12.44
CA LEU A 249 -34.93 -10.71 11.25
C LEU A 249 -34.71 -9.21 11.50
N ASP A 250 -33.57 -8.71 11.02
CA ASP A 250 -33.28 -7.29 11.00
C ASP A 250 -34.12 -6.61 9.90
N PRO A 251 -34.38 -5.28 9.97
CA PRO A 251 -35.10 -4.59 8.91
C PRO A 251 -34.41 -4.73 7.55
N GLY A 252 -35.17 -5.01 6.50
CA GLY A 252 -34.63 -5.22 5.16
C GLY A 252 -35.49 -6.09 4.26
N GLU A 253 -34.99 -6.35 3.06
CA GLU A 253 -35.64 -7.23 2.08
C GLU A 253 -35.01 -8.62 2.11
N TYR A 254 -35.83 -9.66 2.08
CA TYR A 254 -35.40 -11.05 2.19
C TYR A 254 -36.09 -11.92 1.13
N LEU A 255 -35.41 -12.98 0.70
CA LEU A 255 -35.98 -14.01 -0.15
C LEU A 255 -36.38 -15.22 0.67
N VAL A 256 -37.63 -15.61 0.48
CA VAL A 256 -38.25 -16.78 1.10
C VAL A 256 -38.41 -17.85 0.02
N ASP A 257 -38.02 -19.09 0.32
CA ASP A 257 -38.23 -20.23 -0.58
C ASP A 257 -39.68 -20.75 -0.52
N GLY A 258 -40.00 -21.74 -1.37
CA GLY A 258 -41.33 -22.36 -1.42
C GLY A 258 -41.76 -23.07 -0.12
N SER A 259 -40.83 -23.33 0.82
CA SER A 259 -41.12 -23.92 2.12
C SER A 259 -41.45 -22.88 3.21
N GLY A 260 -41.31 -21.58 2.89
CA GLY A 260 -41.46 -20.50 3.86
C GLY A 260 -40.18 -20.17 4.63
N LYS A 261 -39.04 -20.76 4.27
CA LYS A 261 -37.76 -20.48 4.91
C LYS A 261 -37.13 -19.22 4.32
N VAL A 262 -36.61 -18.33 5.18
CA VAL A 262 -35.78 -17.21 4.75
C VAL A 262 -34.39 -17.73 4.37
N VAL A 263 -34.00 -17.55 3.10
CA VAL A 263 -32.75 -18.12 2.56
C VAL A 263 -31.73 -17.04 2.28
N TYR A 264 -32.17 -15.88 1.76
CA TYR A 264 -31.26 -14.78 1.43
C TYR A 264 -31.78 -13.46 1.96
N LYS A 265 -30.86 -12.58 2.35
CA LYS A 265 -31.09 -11.14 2.50
C LYS A 265 -30.73 -10.48 1.17
N VAL A 266 -31.64 -9.66 0.65
CA VAL A 266 -31.41 -8.87 -0.57
C VAL A 266 -30.76 -7.56 -0.17
N GLU A 267 -29.60 -7.28 -0.75
CA GLU A 267 -28.89 -6.01 -0.57
C GLU A 267 -28.87 -5.24 -1.88
N GLU A 268 -29.28 -3.97 -1.82
CA GLU A 268 -29.23 -3.06 -2.95
C GLU A 268 -27.92 -2.27 -2.92
N ASN A 269 -27.01 -2.58 -3.83
CA ASN A 269 -25.66 -2.00 -3.86
C ASN A 269 -25.63 -0.58 -4.44
N PHE A 270 -26.55 -0.27 -5.36
CA PHE A 270 -26.71 1.05 -5.96
C PHE A 270 -28.14 1.23 -6.50
N PRO A 271 -28.66 2.47 -6.53
CA PRO A 271 -30.06 2.69 -6.86
C PRO A 271 -30.35 2.49 -8.36
N PRO A 272 -31.56 2.01 -8.73
CA PRO A 272 -31.95 1.79 -10.12
C PRO A 272 -32.10 3.09 -10.92
N THR A 273 -32.19 4.23 -10.24
CA THR A 273 -32.30 5.56 -10.84
C THR A 273 -30.96 6.11 -11.32
N LEU A 274 -29.84 5.48 -10.94
CA LEU A 274 -28.52 5.90 -11.36
C LEU A 274 -28.37 5.69 -12.87
N LYS A 275 -28.23 6.79 -13.62
CA LYS A 275 -27.89 6.79 -15.04
C LYS A 275 -26.60 7.57 -15.27
N VAL A 276 -25.81 7.08 -16.20
CA VAL A 276 -24.54 7.68 -16.60
C VAL A 276 -24.67 8.18 -18.02
N ASP A 277 -24.18 9.38 -18.28
CA ASP A 277 -24.05 9.89 -19.63
C ASP A 277 -23.02 9.04 -20.41
N PRO A 278 -23.41 8.35 -21.50
CA PRO A 278 -22.49 7.53 -22.29
C PRO A 278 -21.27 8.29 -22.80
N ALA A 279 -21.36 9.62 -22.99
CA ALA A 279 -20.23 10.44 -23.42
C ALA A 279 -19.14 10.57 -22.35
N GLN A 280 -19.47 10.37 -21.08
CA GLN A 280 -18.53 10.38 -19.95
C GLN A 280 -17.92 9.01 -19.67
N ALA A 281 -18.46 7.96 -20.28
CA ALA A 281 -17.98 6.60 -20.10
C ALA A 281 -16.76 6.32 -20.99
N GLY A 282 -15.82 5.56 -20.46
CA GLY A 282 -14.59 5.18 -21.15
C GLY A 282 -14.81 4.20 -22.32
N PRO A 283 -13.71 3.77 -22.96
CA PRO A 283 -13.78 2.75 -24.00
C PRO A 283 -14.34 1.43 -23.44
N PRO A 284 -15.11 0.66 -24.23
CA PRO A 284 -15.62 -0.64 -23.82
C PRO A 284 -14.52 -1.60 -23.34
N GLU A 285 -14.74 -2.25 -22.21
CA GLU A 285 -13.87 -3.24 -21.60
C GLU A 285 -14.66 -4.47 -21.12
N LYS A 286 -13.97 -5.60 -20.95
CA LYS A 286 -14.53 -6.81 -20.37
C LYS A 286 -14.34 -6.82 -18.86
N LEU A 287 -15.16 -7.61 -18.18
CA LEU A 287 -14.85 -8.04 -16.81
C LEU A 287 -13.47 -8.69 -16.76
N LYS A 288 -12.78 -8.51 -15.64
CA LYS A 288 -11.46 -9.07 -15.39
C LYS A 288 -11.50 -10.04 -14.21
N GLY A 289 -10.43 -10.83 -14.05
CA GLY A 289 -10.35 -11.80 -12.97
C GLY A 289 -11.38 -12.93 -13.11
N PRO A 290 -11.69 -13.65 -12.01
CA PRO A 290 -12.51 -14.87 -12.09
C PRO A 290 -13.95 -14.67 -12.60
N GLN A 291 -14.54 -13.49 -12.38
CA GLN A 291 -15.89 -13.15 -12.85
C GLN A 291 -15.97 -12.92 -14.37
N ALA A 292 -14.84 -12.81 -15.06
CA ALA A 292 -14.82 -12.78 -16.52
C ALA A 292 -15.30 -14.11 -17.16
N ASN A 293 -15.27 -15.22 -16.41
CA ASN A 293 -15.75 -16.52 -16.88
C ASN A 293 -17.28 -16.63 -16.85
N THR A 294 -17.94 -15.86 -15.97
CA THR A 294 -19.39 -15.89 -15.80
C THR A 294 -20.12 -14.93 -16.74
N ASP A 295 -19.46 -13.85 -17.15
CA ASP A 295 -20.03 -12.85 -18.03
C ASP A 295 -18.96 -12.30 -18.98
N SER A 296 -19.15 -12.57 -20.27
CA SER A 296 -18.27 -12.16 -21.37
C SER A 296 -18.70 -10.85 -22.03
N GLY A 297 -19.66 -10.13 -21.44
CA GLY A 297 -20.18 -8.86 -21.91
C GLY A 297 -19.11 -7.77 -21.98
N MET A 298 -19.39 -6.76 -22.80
CA MET A 298 -18.58 -5.55 -22.93
C MET A 298 -19.32 -4.42 -22.22
N TYR A 299 -18.61 -3.70 -21.36
CA TYR A 299 -19.16 -2.60 -20.59
C TYR A 299 -18.25 -1.38 -20.68
N ARG A 300 -18.81 -0.20 -20.55
CA ARG A 300 -18.05 1.05 -20.54
C ARG A 300 -17.73 1.43 -19.08
N PRO A 301 -16.47 1.64 -18.71
CA PRO A 301 -16.13 2.05 -17.37
C PRO A 301 -16.50 3.51 -17.13
N TYR A 302 -17.09 3.79 -15.99
CA TYR A 302 -17.38 5.14 -15.51
C TYR A 302 -16.88 5.30 -14.08
N HIS A 303 -16.21 6.40 -13.77
CA HIS A 303 -15.73 6.65 -12.41
C HIS A 303 -16.55 7.77 -11.77
N LYS A 304 -17.42 7.39 -10.84
CA LYS A 304 -18.21 8.33 -10.04
C LYS A 304 -17.37 8.82 -8.87
N THR A 305 -17.21 10.14 -8.75
CA THR A 305 -16.35 10.77 -7.74
C THR A 305 -17.11 11.23 -6.50
N ASP A 306 -18.44 11.35 -6.59
CA ASP A 306 -19.33 11.78 -5.51
C ASP A 306 -20.26 10.64 -5.03
N THR A 307 -20.94 10.86 -3.90
CA THR A 307 -21.88 9.91 -3.30
C THR A 307 -23.35 10.24 -3.57
N THR A 308 -23.63 11.21 -4.45
CA THR A 308 -24.99 11.65 -4.74
C THR A 308 -25.68 10.64 -5.65
N GLY A 309 -26.80 10.07 -5.19
CA GLY A 309 -27.56 9.08 -5.97
C GLY A 309 -26.86 7.73 -6.12
N GLY A 310 -25.95 7.37 -5.21
CA GLY A 310 -25.26 6.08 -5.17
C GLY A 310 -23.82 6.19 -4.65
N PRO A 311 -23.18 5.07 -4.29
CA PRO A 311 -21.81 5.10 -3.77
C PRO A 311 -20.81 5.64 -4.81
N ALA A 312 -19.78 6.35 -4.35
CA ALA A 312 -18.66 6.74 -5.19
C ALA A 312 -17.85 5.48 -5.56
N GLY A 313 -17.37 5.39 -6.79
CA GLY A 313 -16.66 4.20 -7.24
C GLY A 313 -16.58 4.06 -8.75
N ARG A 314 -15.97 2.96 -9.20
CA ARG A 314 -15.91 2.59 -10.61
C ARG A 314 -17.12 1.73 -10.95
N TYR A 315 -17.92 2.18 -11.90
CA TYR A 315 -19.07 1.46 -12.44
C TYR A 315 -18.75 0.92 -13.83
N LEU A 316 -19.38 -0.19 -14.18
CA LEU A 316 -19.45 -0.71 -15.53
C LEU A 316 -20.87 -0.49 -16.04
N VAL A 317 -21.00 0.33 -17.08
CA VAL A 317 -22.29 0.69 -17.67
C VAL A 317 -22.46 0.02 -19.02
N ASN A 318 -23.70 -0.32 -19.37
CA ASN A 318 -24.03 -0.78 -20.72
C ASN A 318 -24.01 0.40 -21.73
N ASP A 319 -24.19 0.10 -23.02
CA ASP A 319 -24.20 1.13 -24.07
C ASP A 319 -25.34 2.16 -23.93
N GLN A 320 -26.38 1.86 -23.15
CA GLN A 320 -27.45 2.81 -22.83
C GLN A 320 -27.14 3.69 -21.61
N GLY A 321 -25.95 3.57 -21.02
CA GLY A 321 -25.55 4.35 -19.84
C GLY A 321 -26.17 3.85 -18.52
N THR A 322 -26.72 2.63 -18.49
CA THR A 322 -27.25 2.02 -17.28
C THR A 322 -26.14 1.23 -16.56
N PRO A 323 -25.86 1.51 -15.28
CA PRO A 323 -24.90 0.75 -14.49
C PRO A 323 -25.34 -0.70 -14.31
N VAL A 324 -24.45 -1.63 -14.64
CA VAL A 324 -24.66 -3.07 -14.50
C VAL A 324 -23.88 -3.60 -13.31
N TYR A 325 -22.63 -3.15 -13.14
CA TYR A 325 -21.78 -3.53 -12.03
C TYR A 325 -21.15 -2.32 -11.34
N LEU A 326 -21.00 -2.41 -10.02
CA LEU A 326 -20.05 -1.63 -9.24
C LEU A 326 -18.77 -2.47 -9.12
N ALA A 327 -17.66 -1.99 -9.68
CA ALA A 327 -16.36 -2.64 -9.61
C ALA A 327 -15.64 -2.26 -8.31
N ASP A 328 -15.75 -3.13 -7.30
CA ASP A 328 -15.03 -3.01 -6.03
C ASP A 328 -13.58 -3.51 -6.18
N PRO A 329 -12.56 -2.63 -6.07
CA PRO A 329 -11.18 -2.99 -6.41
C PRO A 329 -10.60 -4.06 -5.48
N GLY A 330 -9.56 -4.77 -5.93
CA GLY A 330 -8.82 -5.70 -5.09
C GLY A 330 -8.03 -4.99 -3.98
N ILE A 331 -7.50 -3.80 -4.29
CA ILE A 331 -6.78 -2.95 -3.34
C ILE A 331 -7.76 -1.94 -2.72
N ASN A 332 -7.83 -1.88 -1.38
CA ASN A 332 -8.75 -1.04 -0.60
C ASN A 332 -10.26 -1.27 -0.89
N GLY A 333 -10.64 -2.40 -1.49
CA GLY A 333 -12.05 -2.75 -1.68
C GLY A 333 -12.70 -3.30 -0.41
N ILE A 334 -14.03 -3.23 -0.35
CA ILE A 334 -14.81 -3.59 0.84
C ILE A 334 -15.54 -4.93 0.72
N HIS A 335 -15.81 -5.41 -0.50
CA HIS A 335 -16.59 -6.63 -0.72
C HIS A 335 -15.68 -7.86 -0.66
N LYS A 336 -15.74 -8.60 0.46
CA LYS A 336 -14.92 -9.80 0.69
C LYS A 336 -15.55 -11.09 0.14
N THR A 337 -16.74 -10.99 -0.44
CA THR A 337 -17.50 -12.11 -1.01
C THR A 337 -17.94 -11.74 -2.42
N ARG A 338 -17.73 -12.66 -3.37
CA ARG A 338 -18.23 -12.53 -4.74
C ARG A 338 -19.71 -12.90 -4.82
N PRO A 339 -20.41 -12.51 -5.91
CA PRO A 339 -21.80 -12.89 -6.13
C PRO A 339 -22.06 -14.41 -6.19
N ASP A 340 -21.03 -15.21 -6.46
CA ASP A 340 -21.10 -16.68 -6.44
C ASP A 340 -20.95 -17.27 -5.02
N GLY A 341 -20.72 -16.44 -4.00
CA GLY A 341 -20.48 -16.85 -2.62
C GLY A 341 -19.02 -17.15 -2.29
N SER A 342 -18.10 -17.10 -3.25
CA SER A 342 -16.67 -17.33 -3.00
C SER A 342 -16.03 -16.16 -2.23
N ALA A 343 -15.14 -16.49 -1.29
CA ALA A 343 -14.40 -15.49 -0.52
C ALA A 343 -13.24 -14.88 -1.34
N VAL A 344 -12.97 -13.59 -1.11
CA VAL A 344 -11.90 -12.84 -1.76
C VAL A 344 -11.06 -12.13 -0.71
N THR A 345 -9.75 -12.34 -0.78
CA THR A 345 -8.78 -11.60 0.02
C THR A 345 -8.56 -10.21 -0.59
N LYS A 346 -8.84 -9.17 0.19
CA LYS A 346 -8.58 -7.77 -0.18
C LYS A 346 -7.21 -7.32 0.33
N TYR A 347 -6.61 -6.37 -0.38
CA TYR A 347 -5.30 -5.82 -0.04
C TYR A 347 -5.46 -4.40 0.47
N ASP A 348 -5.12 -4.18 1.73
CA ASP A 348 -5.14 -2.82 2.27
C ASP A 348 -3.89 -2.06 1.82
N ALA A 349 -4.11 -0.84 1.33
CA ALA A 349 -3.06 0.14 1.08
C ALA A 349 -3.29 1.39 1.94
N PRO A 350 -3.13 1.29 3.29
CA PRO A 350 -3.43 2.39 4.18
C PRO A 350 -2.64 3.66 3.78
N LYS A 351 -1.33 3.56 3.53
CA LYS A 351 -0.55 4.77 3.21
C LYS A 351 -1.11 5.53 1.99
N ALA A 352 -1.61 4.82 0.98
CA ALA A 352 -2.25 5.45 -0.19
C ALA A 352 -3.57 6.15 0.19
N THR A 353 -4.39 5.51 1.03
CA THR A 353 -5.65 6.09 1.54
C THR A 353 -5.41 7.41 2.27
N LEU A 354 -4.42 7.46 3.17
CA LEU A 354 -4.06 8.68 3.89
C LEU A 354 -3.63 9.80 2.94
N MET A 355 -2.77 9.50 1.96
CA MET A 355 -2.35 10.49 0.95
C MET A 355 -3.54 11.01 0.15
N SER A 356 -4.50 10.13 -0.19
CA SER A 356 -5.70 10.53 -0.91
C SER A 356 -6.57 11.51 -0.11
N TYR A 357 -6.70 11.30 1.20
CA TYR A 357 -7.45 12.21 2.07
C TYR A 357 -6.76 13.57 2.21
N ILE A 358 -5.43 13.61 2.27
CA ILE A 358 -4.67 14.86 2.31
C ILE A 358 -4.92 15.66 1.03
N ILE A 359 -4.81 15.02 -0.14
CA ILE A 359 -5.00 15.68 -1.45
C ILE A 359 -6.43 16.21 -1.57
N LYS A 360 -7.43 15.33 -1.34
CA LYS A 360 -8.86 15.69 -1.44
C LYS A 360 -9.22 16.79 -0.44
N GLY A 361 -8.76 16.68 0.80
CA GLY A 361 -9.06 17.65 1.86
C GLY A 361 -8.49 19.05 1.56
N ILE A 362 -7.25 19.14 1.07
CA ILE A 362 -6.63 20.43 0.74
C ILE A 362 -7.28 21.04 -0.50
N LEU A 363 -7.41 20.28 -1.60
CA LEU A 363 -7.90 20.82 -2.86
C LEU A 363 -9.41 21.14 -2.82
N ASN A 364 -10.22 20.41 -2.03
CA ASN A 364 -11.63 20.73 -1.82
C ASN A 364 -11.89 21.76 -0.72
N ARG A 365 -10.86 22.22 0.00
CA ARG A 365 -11.01 23.11 1.16
C ARG A 365 -11.90 22.53 2.28
N GLN A 366 -12.05 21.21 2.33
CA GLN A 366 -12.87 20.49 3.31
C GLN A 366 -12.03 19.79 4.38
N LEU A 367 -10.75 20.15 4.51
CA LEU A 367 -9.87 19.58 5.53
C LEU A 367 -10.42 19.94 6.92
N PRO A 368 -10.68 18.97 7.82
CA PRO A 368 -11.19 19.25 9.16
C PRO A 368 -10.09 19.85 10.03
N TRP A 369 -9.89 21.17 9.94
CA TRP A 369 -8.76 21.88 10.55
C TRP A 369 -8.64 21.66 12.06
N GLY A 370 -9.75 21.50 12.78
CA GLY A 370 -9.72 21.15 14.20
C GLY A 370 -8.97 19.84 14.48
N LEU A 371 -9.23 18.79 13.69
CA LEU A 371 -8.53 17.50 13.80
C LEU A 371 -7.07 17.60 13.36
N VAL A 372 -6.78 18.45 12.36
CA VAL A 372 -5.40 18.69 11.92
C VAL A 372 -4.59 19.37 13.01
N LEU A 373 -5.12 20.43 13.61
CA LEU A 373 -4.46 21.17 14.70
C LEU A 373 -4.30 20.31 15.94
N LEU A 374 -5.32 19.52 16.33
CA LEU A 374 -5.18 18.53 17.39
C LEU A 374 -4.02 17.58 17.10
N GLY A 375 -3.94 17.08 15.86
CA GLY A 375 -2.86 16.25 15.41
C GLY A 375 -1.48 16.94 15.44
N VAL A 376 -1.40 18.26 15.20
CA VAL A 376 -0.18 19.06 15.33
C VAL A 376 0.22 19.15 16.81
N MET A 377 -0.72 19.44 17.70
CA MET A 377 -0.47 19.52 19.13
C MET A 377 0.04 18.19 19.70
N ILE A 378 -0.56 17.05 19.29
CA ILE A 378 -0.07 15.72 19.67
C ILE A 378 1.38 15.52 19.20
N ALA A 379 1.70 15.89 17.96
CA ALA A 379 3.06 15.76 17.44
C ALA A 379 4.05 16.62 18.23
N ILE A 380 3.69 17.87 18.55
CA ILE A 380 4.53 18.76 19.36
C ILE A 380 4.77 18.16 20.75
N VAL A 381 3.72 17.69 21.44
CA VAL A 381 3.84 17.09 22.78
C VAL A 381 4.74 15.85 22.74
N LEU A 382 4.60 14.99 21.74
CA LEU A 382 5.46 13.82 21.57
C LEU A 382 6.93 14.22 21.37
N GLU A 383 7.19 15.19 20.50
CA GLU A 383 8.54 15.66 20.22
C GLU A 383 9.18 16.34 21.44
N MET A 384 8.39 17.09 22.22
CA MET A 384 8.82 17.66 23.50
C MET A 384 9.10 16.57 24.54
N SER A 385 8.46 15.41 24.42
CA SER A 385 8.68 14.25 25.29
C SER A 385 9.84 13.35 24.81
N GLY A 386 10.56 13.75 23.74
CA GLY A 386 11.61 12.94 23.13
C GLY A 386 11.11 11.72 22.36
N ILE A 387 9.80 11.64 22.08
CA ILE A 387 9.18 10.55 21.34
C ILE A 387 9.07 10.97 19.86
N PRO A 388 9.64 10.20 18.92
CA PRO A 388 9.52 10.50 17.49
C PRO A 388 8.06 10.51 17.03
N SER A 389 7.53 11.69 16.73
CA SER A 389 6.09 11.86 16.42
C SER A 389 5.68 11.16 15.14
N LEU A 390 6.59 11.04 14.16
CA LEU A 390 6.35 10.32 12.91
C LEU A 390 6.16 8.81 13.16
N ALA A 391 7.02 8.19 13.98
CA ALA A 391 6.92 6.77 14.30
C ALA A 391 5.62 6.45 15.06
N PHE A 392 5.29 7.29 16.05
CA PHE A 392 4.02 7.18 16.78
C PHE A 392 2.81 7.32 15.84
N ALA A 393 2.79 8.35 14.99
CA ALA A 393 1.66 8.62 14.12
C ALA A 393 1.47 7.53 13.05
N VAL A 394 2.57 6.93 12.56
CA VAL A 394 2.50 5.76 11.67
C VAL A 394 1.98 4.53 12.43
N GLY A 395 2.39 4.32 13.68
CA GLY A 395 1.94 3.20 14.50
C GLY A 395 0.43 3.23 14.81
N VAL A 396 -0.12 4.40 15.15
CA VAL A 396 -1.57 4.59 15.38
C VAL A 396 -2.39 4.38 14.11
N TYR A 397 -1.77 4.59 12.95
CA TYR A 397 -2.43 4.50 11.66
C TYR A 397 -2.57 3.07 11.13
N LEU A 398 -1.66 2.18 11.50
CA LEU A 398 -1.66 0.80 11.03
C LEU A 398 -2.67 -0.05 11.82
N PRO A 399 -3.34 -1.04 11.16
CA PRO A 399 -4.18 -1.99 11.86
C PRO A 399 -3.44 -2.65 13.02
N LEU A 400 -4.14 -2.95 14.11
CA LEU A 400 -3.55 -3.64 15.27
C LEU A 400 -2.91 -4.98 14.88
N SER A 401 -3.46 -5.68 13.89
CA SER A 401 -2.89 -6.91 13.33
C SER A 401 -1.50 -6.71 12.72
N SER A 402 -1.22 -5.54 12.12
CA SER A 402 0.08 -5.18 11.56
C SER A 402 1.01 -4.54 12.60
N SER A 403 0.47 -3.76 13.52
CA SER A 403 1.25 -3.08 14.57
C SER A 403 1.74 -4.04 15.66
N SER A 404 1.00 -5.12 15.97
CA SER A 404 1.37 -6.05 17.04
C SER A 404 2.68 -6.80 16.76
N PRO A 405 2.91 -7.39 15.57
CA PRO A 405 4.21 -7.99 15.24
C PRO A 405 5.36 -6.99 15.26
N ILE A 406 5.13 -5.75 14.81
CA ILE A 406 6.15 -4.67 14.84
C ILE A 406 6.51 -4.35 16.29
N PHE A 407 5.51 -4.21 17.17
CA PHE A 407 5.72 -3.97 18.59
C PHE A 407 6.52 -5.09 19.25
N LEU A 408 6.15 -6.35 19.01
CA LEU A 408 6.89 -7.52 19.54
C LEU A 408 8.32 -7.57 19.01
N GLY A 409 8.54 -7.31 17.72
CA GLY A 409 9.89 -7.17 17.15
C GLY A 409 10.70 -6.06 17.84
N GLY A 410 10.07 -4.92 18.13
CA GLY A 410 10.65 -3.83 18.92
C GLY A 410 10.99 -4.23 20.35
N MET A 411 10.15 -5.04 21.01
CA MET A 411 10.45 -5.61 22.33
C MET A 411 11.67 -6.55 22.28
N ILE A 412 11.75 -7.42 21.27
CA ILE A 412 12.92 -8.28 21.08
C ILE A 412 14.18 -7.44 20.88
N ARG A 413 14.12 -6.40 20.03
CA ARG A 413 15.23 -5.44 19.84
C ARG A 413 15.62 -4.79 21.16
N LEU A 414 14.66 -4.30 21.94
CA LEU A 414 14.92 -3.68 23.25
C LEU A 414 15.61 -4.65 24.22
N LEU A 415 15.19 -5.92 24.25
CA LEU A 415 15.81 -6.94 25.10
C LEU A 415 17.23 -7.29 24.63
N VAL A 416 17.45 -7.39 23.32
CA VAL A 416 18.77 -7.62 22.72
C VAL A 416 19.70 -6.45 23.00
N ASP A 417 19.23 -5.22 22.82
CA ASP A 417 20.01 -4.00 23.05
C ASP A 417 20.37 -3.87 24.52
N LYS A 418 19.44 -4.14 25.44
CA LYS A 418 19.73 -4.15 26.89
C LYS A 418 20.84 -5.15 27.23
N TYR A 419 20.86 -6.31 26.57
CA TYR A 419 21.93 -7.30 26.74
C TYR A 419 23.25 -6.83 26.11
N LEU A 420 23.24 -6.33 24.88
CA LEU A 420 24.44 -5.87 24.16
C LEU A 420 25.07 -4.66 24.85
N ARG A 421 24.29 -3.69 25.33
CA ARG A 421 24.75 -2.56 26.15
C ARG A 421 25.47 -3.04 27.41
N LYS A 422 24.94 -4.06 28.09
CA LYS A 422 25.60 -4.67 29.27
C LYS A 422 26.92 -5.35 28.89
N LYS A 423 26.97 -6.08 27.77
CA LYS A 423 28.17 -6.75 27.26
C LYS A 423 29.27 -5.77 26.83
N MET A 424 28.89 -4.66 26.20
CA MET A 424 29.83 -3.65 25.69
C MET A 424 30.19 -2.56 26.70
N LYS A 425 29.71 -2.64 27.95
CA LYS A 425 29.97 -1.65 29.01
C LYS A 425 31.47 -1.38 29.24
N HIS A 426 32.31 -2.39 29.00
CA HIS A 426 33.77 -2.27 29.15
C HIS A 426 34.46 -1.51 28.01
N LYS A 427 33.79 -1.30 26.86
CA LYS A 427 34.39 -0.65 25.68
C LYS A 427 34.35 0.89 25.70
N LYS A 428 33.66 1.51 26.68
CA LYS A 428 33.52 2.99 26.81
C LYS A 428 33.13 3.71 25.50
N LEU A 429 32.25 3.10 24.71
CA LEU A 429 31.74 3.68 23.46
C LEU A 429 30.82 4.87 23.76
N SER A 430 30.80 5.86 22.87
CA SER A 430 29.77 6.90 22.89
C SER A 430 28.38 6.30 22.62
N GLU A 431 27.30 7.03 22.90
CA GLU A 431 25.94 6.52 22.66
C GLU A 431 25.70 6.26 21.16
N GLU A 432 26.21 7.12 20.29
CA GLU A 432 26.12 6.95 18.83
C GLU A 432 26.92 5.73 18.34
N GLU A 433 28.15 5.56 18.83
CA GLU A 433 28.98 4.40 18.49
C GLU A 433 28.37 3.10 18.98
N LEU A 434 27.74 3.11 20.16
CA LEU A 434 27.06 1.96 20.72
C LEU A 434 25.84 1.55 19.89
N VAL A 435 25.04 2.52 19.44
CA VAL A 435 23.92 2.26 18.53
C VAL A 435 24.43 1.69 17.21
N ALA A 436 25.43 2.32 16.59
CA ALA A 436 26.01 1.85 15.33
C ALA A 436 26.59 0.44 15.43
N GLU A 437 27.24 0.09 16.54
CA GLU A 437 27.78 -1.26 16.75
C GLU A 437 26.67 -2.29 17.01
N THR A 438 25.60 -1.88 17.68
CA THR A 438 24.43 -2.72 17.96
C THR A 438 23.59 -2.94 16.69
N ASP A 439 23.62 -2.01 15.75
CA ASP A 439 23.01 -2.13 14.41
C ASP A 439 23.75 -3.11 13.50
N LYS A 440 25.05 -3.36 13.74
CA LYS A 440 25.82 -4.41 13.02
C LYS A 440 25.60 -5.82 13.57
N SER A 441 24.70 -5.99 14.54
CA SER A 441 24.50 -7.29 15.20
C SER A 441 23.99 -8.37 14.23
N PRO A 442 24.34 -9.64 14.43
CA PRO A 442 23.80 -10.75 13.64
C PRO A 442 22.27 -10.82 13.65
N GLY A 443 21.63 -10.35 14.73
CA GLY A 443 20.18 -10.28 14.84
C GLY A 443 19.55 -9.29 13.86
N VAL A 444 20.16 -8.12 13.66
CA VAL A 444 19.70 -7.13 12.66
C VAL A 444 19.88 -7.70 11.25
N LEU A 445 21.02 -8.33 10.96
CA LEU A 445 21.26 -8.97 9.66
C LEU A 445 20.25 -10.08 9.34
N MET A 446 19.94 -10.92 10.33
CA MET A 446 18.93 -11.98 10.21
C MET A 446 17.53 -11.40 9.99
N ALA A 447 17.16 -10.35 10.72
CA ALA A 447 15.88 -9.66 10.53
C ALA A 447 15.76 -9.08 9.11
N SER A 448 16.80 -8.41 8.60
CA SER A 448 16.86 -7.95 7.22
C SER A 448 16.73 -9.10 6.21
N GLY A 449 17.38 -10.24 6.47
CA GLY A 449 17.26 -11.46 5.68
C GLY A 449 15.83 -12.00 5.65
N TYR A 450 15.12 -11.99 6.78
CA TYR A 450 13.72 -12.41 6.84
C TYR A 450 12.77 -11.48 6.09
N ILE A 451 13.02 -10.16 6.08
CA ILE A 451 12.24 -9.21 5.28
C ILE A 451 12.38 -9.56 3.79
N ALA A 452 13.61 -9.75 3.30
CA ALA A 452 13.86 -10.11 1.91
C ALA A 452 13.28 -11.49 1.55
N GLY A 453 13.49 -12.49 2.42
CA GLY A 453 12.96 -13.84 2.24
C GLY A 453 11.43 -13.89 2.23
N GLY A 454 10.77 -13.12 3.10
CA GLY A 454 9.31 -13.00 3.14
C GLY A 454 8.75 -12.38 1.86
N ALA A 455 9.40 -11.35 1.32
CA ALA A 455 9.01 -10.76 0.04
C ALA A 455 9.15 -11.76 -1.13
N LEU A 456 10.25 -12.51 -1.19
CA LEU A 456 10.45 -13.55 -2.20
C LEU A 456 9.41 -14.68 -2.08
N ALA A 457 9.13 -15.14 -0.86
CA ALA A 457 8.12 -16.16 -0.60
C ALA A 457 6.72 -15.68 -1.03
N ALA A 458 6.37 -14.42 -0.76
CA ALA A 458 5.10 -13.84 -1.20
C ALA A 458 4.98 -13.82 -2.74
N ILE A 459 6.06 -13.50 -3.46
CA ILE A 459 6.09 -13.56 -4.93
C ILE A 459 5.87 -15.00 -5.41
N VAL A 460 6.56 -15.98 -4.80
CA VAL A 460 6.39 -17.40 -5.15
C VAL A 460 4.96 -17.86 -4.90
N ILE A 461 4.36 -17.51 -3.76
CA ILE A 461 2.96 -17.83 -3.44
C ILE A 461 2.01 -17.19 -4.45
N ALA A 462 2.23 -15.91 -4.82
CA ALA A 462 1.41 -15.22 -5.80
C ALA A 462 1.48 -15.88 -7.19
N ILE A 463 2.66 -16.33 -7.62
CA ILE A 463 2.83 -17.11 -8.86
C ILE A 463 2.07 -18.44 -8.76
N LEU A 464 2.23 -19.16 -7.65
CA LEU A 464 1.56 -20.44 -7.42
C LEU A 464 0.04 -20.32 -7.40
N GLN A 465 -0.51 -19.25 -6.83
CA GLN A 465 -1.96 -18.97 -6.82
C GLN A 465 -2.47 -18.45 -8.18
N GLY A 466 -1.65 -17.69 -8.91
CA GLY A 466 -2.02 -17.08 -10.19
C GLY A 466 -1.95 -18.02 -11.40
N VAL A 467 -1.24 -19.15 -11.31
CA VAL A 467 -1.19 -20.13 -12.40
C VAL A 467 -2.25 -21.22 -12.17
N PRO A 468 -3.26 -21.35 -13.05
CA PRO A 468 -4.25 -22.41 -12.94
C PRO A 468 -3.63 -23.75 -13.34
N LYS A 469 -2.97 -24.42 -12.40
CA LYS A 469 -2.57 -25.82 -12.55
C LYS A 469 -3.47 -26.69 -11.71
N GLU A 470 -4.31 -27.49 -12.35
CA GLU A 470 -5.14 -28.50 -11.70
C GLU A 470 -4.34 -29.36 -10.71
N GLY A 471 -3.07 -29.63 -11.00
CA GLY A 471 -2.16 -30.35 -10.11
C GLY A 471 -1.88 -29.66 -8.76
N LEU A 472 -1.78 -28.33 -8.75
CA LEU A 472 -1.53 -27.58 -7.51
C LEU A 472 -2.79 -27.49 -6.63
N SER A 473 -3.95 -27.35 -7.27
CA SER A 473 -5.25 -27.43 -6.59
C SER A 473 -5.47 -28.80 -5.93
N ARG A 474 -5.13 -29.89 -6.63
CA ARG A 474 -5.18 -31.25 -6.06
C ARG A 474 -4.22 -31.44 -4.89
N PHE A 475 -3.00 -30.92 -5.00
CA PHE A 475 -2.01 -30.98 -3.92
C PHE A 475 -2.45 -30.19 -2.68
N ASN A 476 -2.91 -28.94 -2.88
CA ASN A 476 -3.44 -28.10 -1.80
C ASN A 476 -4.65 -28.77 -1.12
N LYS A 477 -5.56 -29.35 -1.90
CA LYS A 477 -6.71 -30.09 -1.37
C LYS A 477 -6.27 -31.32 -0.58
N ALA A 478 -5.33 -32.12 -1.10
CA ALA A 478 -4.80 -33.28 -0.39
C ALA A 478 -4.12 -32.92 0.93
N ILE A 479 -3.36 -31.81 0.97
CA ILE A 479 -2.77 -31.29 2.21
C ILE A 479 -3.86 -30.81 3.17
N ALA A 480 -4.86 -30.08 2.70
CA ALA A 480 -5.95 -29.58 3.52
C ALA A 480 -6.75 -30.74 4.12
N ASP A 481 -7.11 -31.76 3.33
CA ASP A 481 -7.83 -32.95 3.78
C ASP A 481 -7.00 -33.74 4.81
N TRP A 482 -5.70 -33.95 4.55
CA TRP A 482 -4.80 -34.61 5.50
C TRP A 482 -4.67 -33.84 6.82
N SER A 483 -4.48 -32.52 6.72
CA SER A 483 -4.29 -31.65 7.88
C SER A 483 -5.57 -31.57 8.72
N THR A 484 -6.74 -31.50 8.08
CA THR A 484 -8.05 -31.52 8.77
C THR A 484 -8.28 -32.84 9.50
N ALA A 485 -7.81 -33.96 8.93
CA ALA A 485 -7.95 -35.28 9.55
C ALA A 485 -6.97 -35.54 10.70
N HIS A 486 -5.75 -34.98 10.67
CA HIS A 486 -4.66 -35.36 11.58
C HIS A 486 -4.19 -34.25 12.52
N ASN A 487 -4.56 -32.99 12.29
CA ASN A 487 -4.11 -31.87 13.09
C ASN A 487 -5.28 -31.20 13.82
N PRO A 488 -5.42 -31.37 15.15
CA PRO A 488 -6.50 -30.77 15.93
C PRO A 488 -6.44 -29.23 15.99
N LEU A 489 -5.34 -28.63 15.54
CA LEU A 489 -5.15 -27.19 15.42
C LEU A 489 -5.42 -26.66 14.01
N PHE A 490 -5.76 -27.51 13.05
CA PHE A 490 -6.02 -27.13 11.65
C PHE A 490 -7.54 -26.94 11.43
N GLY A 491 -7.98 -25.71 11.19
CA GLY A 491 -9.39 -25.35 10.97
C GLY A 491 -9.72 -23.91 11.42
N ASP A 492 -10.92 -23.43 11.12
CA ASP A 492 -11.30 -22.00 11.15
C ASP A 492 -11.20 -21.31 12.53
N GLN A 493 -11.16 -22.04 13.64
CA GLN A 493 -11.06 -21.46 14.99
C GLN A 493 -9.67 -21.62 15.64
N ASN A 494 -8.90 -22.64 15.27
CA ASN A 494 -7.58 -22.93 15.86
C ASN A 494 -6.40 -22.65 14.91
N GLY A 495 -6.66 -22.41 13.62
CA GLY A 495 -5.63 -22.13 12.63
C GLY A 495 -4.79 -20.88 12.97
N ASP A 496 -5.41 -19.87 13.59
CA ASP A 496 -4.72 -18.68 14.05
C ASP A 496 -3.71 -19.02 15.16
N LEU A 497 -4.05 -19.91 16.10
CA LEU A 497 -3.13 -20.39 17.14
C LEU A 497 -1.96 -21.18 16.55
N LEU A 498 -2.21 -21.98 15.51
CA LEU A 498 -1.16 -22.68 14.78
C LEU A 498 -0.17 -21.70 14.15
N SER A 499 -0.63 -20.54 13.67
CA SER A 499 0.23 -19.49 13.10
C SER A 499 1.10 -18.77 14.14
N VAL A 500 0.69 -18.76 15.42
CA VAL A 500 1.46 -18.16 16.51
C VAL A 500 2.73 -18.97 16.82
N ILE A 501 2.71 -20.29 16.66
CA ILE A 501 3.86 -21.15 16.93
C ILE A 501 5.10 -20.76 16.10
N PRO A 502 5.07 -20.73 14.76
CA PRO A 502 6.22 -20.32 13.96
C PRO A 502 6.61 -18.87 14.24
N PHE A 503 5.65 -18.00 14.57
CA PHE A 503 5.94 -16.62 14.96
C PHE A 503 6.75 -16.53 16.27
N VAL A 504 6.38 -17.30 17.30
CA VAL A 504 7.13 -17.41 18.56
C VAL A 504 8.52 -18.01 18.34
N VAL A 505 8.63 -19.04 17.50
CA VAL A 505 9.92 -19.62 17.12
C VAL A 505 10.82 -18.57 16.46
N LEU A 506 10.29 -17.77 15.53
CA LEU A 506 11.04 -16.67 14.90
C LEU A 506 11.49 -15.62 15.93
N MET A 507 10.62 -15.24 16.89
CA MET A 507 11.00 -14.32 17.97
C MET A 507 12.14 -14.87 18.83
N LEU A 508 12.07 -16.15 19.21
CA LEU A 508 13.11 -16.82 19.97
C LEU A 508 14.43 -16.89 19.17
N LEU A 509 14.37 -17.24 17.89
CA LEU A 509 15.55 -17.26 17.02
C LEU A 509 16.20 -15.88 16.91
N LEU A 510 15.41 -14.84 16.66
CA LEU A 510 15.90 -13.45 16.60
C LEU A 510 16.54 -13.02 17.92
N TYR A 511 15.94 -13.37 19.04
CA TYR A 511 16.50 -13.08 20.37
C TYR A 511 17.82 -13.83 20.61
N LEU A 512 17.89 -15.12 20.29
CA LEU A 512 19.08 -15.96 20.48
C LEU A 512 20.24 -15.53 19.56
N VAL A 513 19.94 -15.22 18.30
CA VAL A 513 20.92 -14.72 17.32
C VAL A 513 21.36 -13.30 17.66
N GLY A 514 20.44 -12.41 18.06
CA GLY A 514 20.77 -11.07 18.53
C GLY A 514 21.67 -11.06 19.77
N ARG A 515 21.53 -12.06 20.65
CA ARG A 515 22.44 -12.28 21.80
C ARG A 515 23.74 -12.99 21.45
N GLU A 516 23.95 -13.35 20.19
CA GLU A 516 25.08 -14.15 19.70
C GLU A 516 25.19 -15.53 20.39
N VAL A 517 24.07 -16.09 20.85
CA VAL A 517 24.02 -17.48 21.37
C VAL A 517 24.15 -18.47 20.21
N ILE A 518 23.51 -18.14 19.09
CA ILE A 518 23.50 -18.90 17.84
C ILE A 518 24.03 -17.98 16.72
N LEU A 519 24.72 -18.53 15.72
CA LEU A 519 25.32 -17.77 14.61
C LEU A 519 26.30 -16.68 15.06
N ARG A 520 27.10 -16.96 16.11
CA ARG A 520 28.12 -16.04 16.61
C ARG A 520 29.16 -15.78 15.50
N THR A 521 29.32 -14.51 15.13
CA THR A 521 30.40 -14.08 14.25
C THR A 521 31.72 -14.38 14.94
N LYS A 522 32.56 -15.23 14.32
CA LYS A 522 33.95 -15.40 14.77
C LYS A 522 34.61 -14.02 14.67
N SER A 523 35.03 -13.48 15.81
CA SER A 523 35.88 -12.29 15.83
C SER A 523 37.06 -12.56 14.90
N ALA A 524 37.24 -11.71 13.89
CA ALA A 524 38.46 -11.76 13.09
C ALA A 524 39.62 -11.66 14.08
N LYS A 525 40.53 -12.64 14.06
CA LYS A 525 41.80 -12.50 14.77
C LYS A 525 42.46 -11.26 14.16
N SER A 526 42.77 -10.26 14.97
CA SER A 526 43.64 -9.16 14.52
C SER A 526 44.98 -9.80 14.15
N SER A 527 45.24 -9.89 12.85
CA SER A 527 46.59 -10.09 12.31
C SER A 527 47.29 -8.75 12.23
#